data_AF-A0A9E5RS57-F1
#
_entry.id   AF-A0A9E5RS57-F1
#
_cell.length_a   1.000
_cell.length_b   1.000
_cell.length_c   1.000
_cell.angle_alpha   90.00
_cell.angle_beta   90.00
_cell.angle_gamma   90.00
#
_symmetry.space_group_name_H-M   'P 1'
#
loop_
_entity.id
_entity.type
_entity.pdbx_description
1 polymer ?
#
loop_
_entity_poly.entity_id
_entity_poly.type
_entity_poly.pdbx_seq_one_letter_code
_entity_poly.pdbx_strand_id
1 'polypeptide(L)' 'MESDRLVEWILEQRLPFASLYYYGGDRPIHISYAPQQRQNIWTFTDGGVPTRKGIEKWISQRGK' A
#
# COMPACT_ATOMS: atom_id res chain seq x y z
N MET A 1 9.56 -6.24 12.02
CA MET A 1 9.85 -5.97 10.61
C MET A 1 9.05 -4.74 10.23
N GLU A 2 9.68 -3.73 9.65
CA GLU A 2 9.00 -2.48 9.29
C GLU A 2 8.04 -2.75 8.14
N SER A 3 6.75 -2.44 8.31
CA SER A 3 5.72 -2.66 7.30
C SER A 3 6.02 -1.95 5.98
N ASP A 4 6.76 -0.84 5.99
CA ASP A 4 7.25 -0.15 4.80
C ASP A 4 8.02 -1.08 3.85
N ARG A 5 8.94 -1.88 4.40
CA ARG A 5 9.77 -2.79 3.60
C ARG A 5 8.92 -3.90 2.98
N LEU A 6 7.89 -4.35 3.69
CA LEU A 6 6.95 -5.33 3.15
C LEU A 6 6.15 -4.74 2.00
N VAL A 7 5.67 -3.49 2.13
CA VAL A 7 4.98 -2.79 1.05
C VAL A 7 5.90 -2.64 -0.16
N GLU A 8 7.14 -2.20 0.05
CA GLU A 8 8.14 -2.05 -1.02
C GLU A 8 8.37 -3.39 -1.74
N TRP A 9 8.61 -4.47 -1.00
CA TRP A 9 8.75 -5.81 -1.59
C TRP A 9 7.51 -6.25 -2.38
N ILE A 10 6.29 -6.06 -1.84
CA ILE A 10 5.04 -6.39 -2.55
C ILE A 10 4.96 -5.67 -3.90
N LEU A 11 5.33 -4.40 -3.93
CA LEU A 11 5.28 -3.56 -5.13
C LEU A 11 6.38 -3.93 -6.13
N GLU A 12 7.60 -4.19 -5.66
CA GLU A 12 8.72 -4.67 -6.48
C GLU A 12 8.41 -6.02 -7.15
N GLN A 13 7.78 -6.94 -6.41
CA GLN A 13 7.35 -8.24 -6.93
C GLN A 13 6.11 -8.15 -7.83
N ARG A 14 5.49 -6.97 -7.96
CA ARG A 14 4.27 -6.72 -8.73
C ARG A 14 3.15 -7.70 -8.38
N LEU A 15 2.99 -8.02 -7.09
CA LEU A 15 1.99 -8.98 -6.66
C LEU A 15 0.56 -8.50 -6.99
N PRO A 16 -0.35 -9.42 -7.35
CA PRO A 16 -1.74 -9.07 -7.58
C PRO A 16 -2.41 -8.70 -6.25
N PHE A 17 -3.12 -7.56 -6.20
CA PHE A 17 -4.03 -7.23 -5.10
C PHE A 17 -5.09 -6.23 -5.54
N ALA A 18 -6.20 -6.15 -4.81
CA ALA A 18 -7.22 -5.13 -5.07
C ALA A 18 -6.87 -3.82 -4.36
N SER A 19 -6.61 -3.86 -3.05
CA SER A 19 -6.16 -2.70 -2.27
C SER A 19 -5.19 -3.10 -1.16
N LEU A 20 -4.22 -2.23 -0.88
CA LEU A 20 -3.31 -2.30 0.24
C LEU A 20 -3.54 -1.10 1.16
N TYR A 21 -3.68 -1.35 2.45
CA TYR A 21 -3.88 -0.35 3.49
C TYR A 21 -2.69 -0.34 4.43
N TYR A 22 -2.00 0.80 4.49
CA TYR A 22 -0.82 1.02 5.31
C TYR A 22 -1.15 2.00 6.44
N TYR A 23 -0.78 1.63 7.67
CA TYR A 23 -1.15 2.36 8.88
C TYR A 23 0.07 2.94 9.64
N GLY A 24 1.28 2.77 9.12
CA GLY A 24 2.54 3.07 9.80
C GLY A 24 3.48 1.87 9.85
N GLY A 25 4.78 2.12 9.95
CA GLY A 25 5.82 1.11 9.82
C GLY A 25 5.83 0.08 10.96
N ASP A 26 5.27 0.44 12.11
CA ASP A 26 5.14 -0.37 13.32
C ASP A 26 3.79 -1.11 13.41
N ARG A 27 2.90 -0.92 12.42
CA ARG A 27 1.55 -1.51 12.39
C ARG A 27 1.40 -2.53 11.28
N PRO A 28 0.54 -3.55 11.43
CA PRO A 28 0.28 -4.51 10.37
C PRO A 28 -0.30 -3.81 9.14
N ILE A 29 -0.05 -4.36 7.95
CA ILE A 29 -0.73 -3.96 6.73
C ILE A 29 -1.96 -4.83 6.49
N HIS A 30 -2.96 -4.29 5.80
CA HIS A 30 -4.12 -5.05 5.33
C HIS A 30 -4.13 -5.06 3.80
N ILE A 31 -4.25 -6.25 3.22
CA ILE A 31 -4.36 -6.45 1.77
C ILE A 31 -5.71 -7.11 1.48
N SER A 32 -6.47 -6.53 0.56
CA SER A 32 -7.70 -7.12 0.05
C SER A 32 -7.51 -7.66 -1.36
N TYR A 33 -8.21 -8.74 -1.66
CA TYR A 33 -8.26 -9.37 -2.98
C TYR A 33 -9.69 -9.32 -3.51
N ALA A 34 -9.81 -9.01 -4.80
CA ALA A 34 -11.07 -8.97 -5.53
C ALA A 34 -10.81 -9.37 -6.98
N PRO A 35 -11.84 -9.77 -7.75
CA PRO A 35 -11.68 -10.10 -9.17
C PRO A 35 -11.00 -8.97 -9.97
N GLN A 36 -11.28 -7.71 -9.62
CA GLN A 36 -10.54 -6.57 -10.16
C GLN A 36 -9.33 -6.24 -9.28
N GLN A 37 -8.13 -6.51 -9.80
CA GLN A 37 -6.86 -6.20 -9.16
C GLN A 37 -6.45 -4.75 -9.42
N ARG A 38 -7.18 -3.82 -8.79
CA ARG A 38 -6.96 -2.37 -8.96
C ARG A 38 -5.63 -1.89 -8.38
N GLN A 39 -5.03 -2.68 -7.49
CA GLN A 39 -3.79 -2.36 -6.79
C GLN A 39 -3.80 -0.94 -6.20
N ASN A 40 -4.89 -0.57 -5.53
CA ASN A 40 -4.95 0.71 -4.82
C ASN A 40 -4.05 0.67 -3.59
N ILE A 41 -3.43 1.79 -3.24
CA ILE A 41 -2.68 1.93 -2.00
C ILE A 41 -3.33 3.06 -1.21
N TRP A 42 -3.55 2.82 0.08
CA TRP A 42 -4.18 3.75 1.00
C TRP A 42 -3.31 3.95 2.23
N THR A 43 -3.15 5.20 2.61
CA THR A 43 -2.68 5.66 3.92
C THR A 43 -3.86 6.30 4.65
N PHE A 44 -3.64 6.76 5.88
CA PHE A 44 -4.69 7.37 6.69
C PHE A 44 -4.22 8.71 7.23
N THR A 45 -5.12 9.69 7.31
CA THR A 45 -4.88 10.89 8.10
C THR A 45 -4.86 10.55 9.59
N ASP A 46 -4.40 11.47 10.43
CA ASP A 46 -4.42 11.31 11.89
C ASP A 46 -5.84 11.04 12.43
N GLY A 47 -6.88 11.51 11.72
CA GLY A 47 -8.29 11.24 12.02
C GLY A 47 -8.81 9.88 11.52
N GLY A 48 -7.95 9.01 10.99
CA GLY A 48 -8.33 7.68 10.50
C GLY A 48 -9.08 7.67 9.17
N VAL A 49 -8.99 8.75 8.39
CA VAL A 49 -9.66 8.83 7.08
C VAL A 49 -8.72 8.32 5.98
N PRO A 50 -9.15 7.35 5.14
CA PRO A 50 -8.35 6.87 4.01
C PRO A 50 -7.93 8.01 3.07
N THR A 51 -6.66 8.03 2.67
CA THR A 51 -6.08 9.03 1.77
C THR A 51 -5.00 8.41 0.88
N ARG A 52 -4.64 9.13 -0.18
CA ARG A 52 -3.55 8.79 -1.12
C ARG A 52 -2.36 9.74 -0.99
N LYS A 53 -2.26 10.47 0.11
CA LYS A 53 -1.11 11.34 0.41
C LYS A 53 0.01 10.51 1.07
N GLY A 54 1.27 10.85 0.80
CA GLY A 54 2.42 10.17 1.42
C GLY A 54 2.79 8.82 0.77
N ILE A 55 2.17 8.49 -0.37
CA ILE A 55 2.47 7.26 -1.15
C ILE A 55 3.17 7.57 -2.47
N GLU A 56 3.65 8.80 -2.65
CA GLU A 56 4.26 9.27 -3.89
C GLU A 56 5.47 8.39 -4.28
N LYS A 57 6.27 7.98 -3.29
CA LYS A 57 7.40 7.06 -3.46
C LYS A 57 7.00 5.70 -4.02
N TRP A 58 5.79 5.23 -3.71
CA TRP A 58 5.29 3.92 -4.12
C TRP A 58 4.58 3.98 -5.46
N ILE A 59 3.91 5.08 -5.78
CA ILE A 59 3.30 5.30 -7.09
C ILE A 59 4.37 5.37 -8.18
N SER A 60 5.48 6.07 -7.92
CA SER A 60 6.57 6.21 -8.92
C SER A 60 7.23 4.88 -9.28
N GLN A 61 7.25 3.91 -8.37
CA GLN A 61 7.84 2.58 -8.60
C GLN A 61 7.02 1.70 -9.54
N ARG A 62 5.76 2.05 -9.82
CA ARG A 62 4.88 1.28 -10.70
C ARG A 62 5.10 1.57 -12.19
N GLY A 63 5.85 2.62 -12.53
CA GLY A 63 6.05 3.11 -13.90
C GLY A 63 7.38 2.69 -14.57
N LYS A 64 8.20 1.88 -13.90
CA LYS A 64 9.35 1.18 -14.49
C LYS A 64 8.98 -0.29 -14.67
#